data_AF-A0A132NMJ3-F1
#
_entry.id   AF-A0A132NMJ3-F1
#
_cell.length_a   1.000
_cell.length_b   1.000
_cell.length_c   1.000
_cell.angle_alpha   90.00
_cell.angle_beta   90.00
_cell.angle_gamma   90.00
#
_symmetry.space_group_name_H-M   'P 1'
#
loop_
_entity.id
_entity.type
_entity.pdbx_description
1 polymer ?
#
loop_
_entity_poly.entity_id
_entity_poly.type
_entity_poly.pdbx_seq_one_letter_code
_entity_poly.pdbx_strand_id
1 'polypeptide(L)'
;MMSPCRGDMDAVRALMPLQKGKKMMGDTHINGLRISRGTALMMAAAHGHAECIKLLLNREADMQDEDGYTALMSAVINNDLECAGLLAKREGHMKTTCKWNGYPPGSTALSIAERRGHREIADALSK
;
A
#
# COMPACT_ATOMS: atom_id res chain seq x y z
N MET A 1 6.21 21.90 -26.56
CA MET A 1 6.77 21.29 -25.34
C MET A 1 5.63 21.14 -24.34
N MET A 2 4.94 20.00 -24.38
CA MET A 2 3.92 19.68 -23.38
C MET A 2 4.61 19.03 -22.18
N SER A 3 4.42 19.60 -21.00
CA SER A 3 4.83 19.01 -19.74
C SER A 3 4.16 17.64 -19.60
N PRO A 4 4.89 16.51 -19.52
CA PRO A 4 4.27 15.23 -19.28
C PRO A 4 3.57 15.30 -17.91
N CYS A 5 2.30 14.95 -17.92
CA CYS A 5 1.41 14.90 -16.77
C CYS A 5 2.15 14.26 -15.57
N ARG A 6 2.22 14.97 -14.45
CA ARG A 6 2.85 14.48 -13.21
C ARG A 6 2.32 13.10 -12.80
N GLY A 7 1.05 12.81 -13.11
CA GLY A 7 0.41 11.52 -12.85
C GLY A 7 0.97 10.35 -13.69
N ASP A 8 1.43 10.58 -14.92
CA ASP A 8 1.96 9.50 -15.76
C ASP A 8 3.35 9.04 -15.30
N MET A 9 4.17 9.94 -14.78
CA MET A 9 5.52 9.60 -14.34
C MET A 9 5.53 8.69 -13.11
N ASP A 10 4.53 8.83 -12.22
CA ASP A 10 4.41 8.03 -11.02
C ASP A 10 3.76 6.67 -11.30
N ALA A 11 2.81 6.62 -12.25
CA ALA A 11 2.35 5.35 -12.83
C ALA A 11 3.49 4.62 -13.56
N VAL A 12 4.28 5.31 -14.38
CA VAL A 12 5.46 4.74 -15.07
C VAL A 12 6.53 4.27 -14.07
N ARG A 13 6.74 5.00 -12.96
CA ARG A 13 7.58 4.54 -11.84
C ARG A 13 6.99 3.36 -11.09
N ALA A 14 5.67 3.26 -10.95
CA ALA A 14 4.99 2.10 -10.38
C ALA A 14 5.03 0.89 -11.31
N LEU A 15 5.19 1.11 -12.63
CA LEU A 15 5.32 0.05 -13.63
C LEU A 15 6.77 -0.41 -13.83
N MET A 16 7.79 0.41 -13.55
CA MET A 16 9.21 0.00 -13.63
C MET A 16 9.56 -1.29 -12.82
N PRO A 17 9.00 -1.52 -11.60
CA PRO A 17 9.26 -2.72 -10.81
C PRO A 17 8.52 -3.98 -11.27
N LEU A 18 7.56 -3.90 -12.21
CA LEU A 18 6.79 -5.06 -12.72
C LEU A 18 7.65 -6.23 -13.21
N GLN A 19 8.94 -6.02 -13.43
CA GLN A 19 9.77 -7.02 -14.07
C GLN A 19 10.08 -8.24 -13.19
N LYS A 20 10.25 -8.18 -11.85
CA LYS A 20 10.73 -9.38 -11.08
C LYS A 20 10.38 -9.47 -9.57
N GLY A 21 9.34 -8.80 -9.06
CA GLY A 21 9.01 -8.87 -7.61
C GLY A 21 10.13 -8.31 -6.72
N LYS A 22 10.81 -7.27 -7.21
CA LYS A 22 11.93 -6.62 -6.50
C LYS A 22 11.41 -5.39 -5.77
N LYS A 23 11.83 -5.24 -4.51
CA LYS A 23 11.70 -4.00 -3.75
C LYS A 23 12.40 -2.85 -4.49
N MET A 24 11.79 -1.67 -4.49
CA MET A 24 12.41 -0.45 -4.99
C MET A 24 13.64 -0.06 -4.15
N MET A 25 14.51 0.79 -4.70
CA MET A 25 15.67 1.30 -3.98
C MET A 25 15.34 2.66 -3.38
N GLY A 26 15.57 2.81 -2.07
CA GLY A 26 15.34 4.05 -1.33
C GLY A 26 13.94 4.19 -0.74
N ASP A 27 13.71 5.36 -0.14
CA ASP A 27 12.48 5.70 0.56
C ASP A 27 11.64 6.62 -0.32
N THR A 28 10.35 6.30 -0.46
CA THR A 28 9.40 7.16 -1.19
C THR A 28 8.37 7.74 -0.23
N HIS A 29 7.99 8.98 -0.46
CA HIS A 29 6.99 9.69 0.35
C HIS A 29 5.74 9.95 -0.48
N ILE A 30 4.62 9.30 -0.18
CA ILE A 30 3.33 9.42 -0.89
C ILE A 30 2.23 9.70 0.12
N ASN A 31 1.40 10.73 -0.07
CA ASN A 31 0.29 11.07 0.84
C ASN A 31 0.70 11.16 2.34
N GLY A 32 1.94 11.59 2.62
CA GLY A 32 2.50 11.65 3.98
C GLY A 32 2.95 10.29 4.57
N LEU A 33 2.90 9.23 3.77
CA LEU A 33 3.43 7.90 4.07
C LEU A 33 4.86 7.78 3.56
N ARG A 34 5.77 7.33 4.44
CA ARG A 34 7.09 6.86 4.03
C ARG A 34 6.99 5.37 3.73
N ILE A 35 7.35 4.97 2.52
CA ILE A 35 7.46 3.58 2.08
C ILE A 35 8.95 3.31 1.80
N SER A 36 9.58 2.50 2.64
CA SER A 36 11.03 2.23 2.56
C SER A 36 11.30 0.92 1.84
N ARG A 37 11.89 1.01 0.64
CA ARG A 37 12.11 -0.15 -0.25
C ARG A 37 10.81 -0.94 -0.49
N GLY A 38 9.70 -0.25 -0.69
CA GLY A 38 8.42 -0.89 -1.00
C GLY A 38 8.33 -1.51 -2.39
N THR A 39 7.15 -2.03 -2.71
CA THR A 39 6.87 -2.72 -3.98
C THR A 39 5.97 -1.89 -4.88
N ALA A 40 5.83 -2.29 -6.15
CA ALA A 40 4.89 -1.63 -7.06
C ALA A 40 3.44 -1.74 -6.55
N LEU A 41 3.09 -2.85 -5.92
CA LEU A 41 1.77 -3.05 -5.32
C LEU A 41 1.48 -2.02 -4.21
N MET A 42 2.47 -1.70 -3.38
CA MET A 42 2.34 -0.66 -2.35
C MET A 42 2.13 0.71 -2.96
N MET A 43 2.85 1.03 -4.03
CA MET A 43 2.68 2.30 -4.75
C MET A 43 1.30 2.39 -5.39
N ALA A 44 0.84 1.31 -6.04
CA ALA A 44 -0.48 1.26 -6.66
C ALA A 44 -1.58 1.49 -5.62
N ALA A 45 -1.48 0.85 -4.44
CA ALA A 45 -2.40 1.06 -3.33
C ALA A 45 -2.31 2.48 -2.75
N ALA A 46 -1.10 3.04 -2.66
CA ALA A 46 -0.88 4.40 -2.20
C ALA A 46 -1.46 5.47 -3.16
N HIS A 47 -1.72 5.12 -4.43
CA HIS A 47 -2.34 6.01 -5.42
C HIS A 47 -3.81 5.64 -5.74
N GLY A 48 -4.36 4.59 -5.13
CA GLY A 48 -5.72 4.12 -5.40
C GLY A 48 -5.91 3.47 -6.79
N HIS A 49 -4.85 2.88 -7.35
CA HIS A 49 -4.88 2.24 -8.67
C HIS A 49 -5.31 0.77 -8.57
N ALA A 50 -6.61 0.55 -8.38
CA ALA A 50 -7.21 -0.79 -8.23
C ALA A 50 -6.88 -1.74 -9.40
N GLU A 51 -6.85 -1.25 -10.64
CA GLU A 51 -6.47 -2.05 -11.82
C GLU A 51 -5.00 -2.51 -11.76
N CYS A 52 -4.09 -1.65 -11.30
CA CYS A 52 -2.69 -2.04 -11.09
C CYS A 52 -2.57 -3.07 -9.96
N ILE A 53 -3.35 -2.93 -8.89
CA ILE A 53 -3.40 -3.91 -7.80
C ILE A 53 -3.78 -5.28 -8.33
N LYS A 54 -4.84 -5.41 -9.15
CA LYS A 54 -5.26 -6.71 -9.72
C LYS A 54 -4.15 -7.40 -10.51
N LEU A 55 -3.37 -6.64 -11.27
CA LEU A 55 -2.24 -7.16 -12.05
C LEU A 55 -1.05 -7.57 -11.18
N LEU A 56 -0.78 -6.82 -10.11
CA LEU A 56 0.38 -6.99 -9.23
C LEU A 56 0.12 -7.97 -8.07
N LEU A 57 -1.13 -8.18 -7.69
CA LEU A 57 -1.55 -9.00 -6.54
C LEU A 57 -0.90 -10.39 -6.56
N ASN A 58 -0.85 -11.03 -7.73
CA ASN A 58 -0.33 -12.39 -7.85
C ASN A 58 1.20 -12.46 -7.74
N ARG A 59 1.91 -11.34 -7.85
CA ARG A 59 3.38 -11.29 -7.85
C ARG A 59 3.96 -10.70 -6.59
N GLU A 60 3.28 -9.71 -6.02
CA GLU A 60 3.83 -8.88 -4.94
C GLU A 60 2.93 -8.82 -3.69
N ALA A 61 1.81 -9.55 -3.68
CA ALA A 61 1.06 -9.71 -2.45
C ALA A 61 1.93 -10.35 -1.37
N ASP A 62 1.59 -10.05 -0.13
CA ASP A 62 2.25 -10.59 1.05
C ASP A 62 3.70 -10.07 1.23
N MET A 63 4.12 -9.09 0.42
CA MET A 63 5.40 -8.40 0.57
C MET A 63 5.28 -7.24 1.54
N GLN A 64 6.36 -7.00 2.29
CA GLN A 64 6.50 -5.86 3.19
C GLN A 64 7.69 -4.98 2.79
N ASP A 65 7.57 -3.69 3.07
CA ASP A 65 8.69 -2.77 3.01
C ASP A 65 9.62 -3.01 4.23
N GLU A 66 10.69 -2.23 4.40
CA GLU A 66 11.61 -2.46 5.54
C GLU A 66 10.99 -2.15 6.91
N ASP A 67 9.93 -1.34 6.93
CA ASP A 67 9.18 -0.95 8.13
C ASP A 67 8.03 -1.92 8.44
N GLY A 68 7.87 -2.98 7.62
CA GLY A 68 6.79 -3.95 7.73
C GLY A 68 5.47 -3.44 7.15
N TYR A 69 5.51 -2.39 6.35
CA TYR A 69 4.34 -1.79 5.75
C TYR A 69 3.90 -2.57 4.51
N THR A 70 2.58 -2.66 4.30
CA THR A 70 1.99 -3.44 3.19
C THR A 70 1.16 -2.56 2.28
N ALA A 71 0.76 -3.10 1.12
CA ALA A 71 -0.10 -2.38 0.20
C ALA A 71 -1.49 -2.13 0.82
N LEU A 72 -2.03 -3.10 1.55
CA LEU A 72 -3.29 -2.96 2.26
C LEU A 72 -3.25 -1.81 3.25
N MET A 73 -2.18 -1.71 4.05
CA MET A 73 -2.04 -0.58 4.98
C MET A 73 -2.06 0.75 4.24
N SER A 74 -1.39 0.83 3.07
CA SER A 74 -1.40 2.04 2.22
C SER A 74 -2.83 2.41 1.78
N ALA A 75 -3.60 1.43 1.31
CA ALA A 75 -5.00 1.62 0.90
C ALA A 75 -5.90 2.08 2.07
N VAL A 76 -5.75 1.44 3.25
CA VAL A 76 -6.49 1.84 4.46
C VAL A 76 -6.20 3.28 4.84
N ILE A 77 -4.95 3.73 4.74
CA ILE A 77 -4.57 5.09 5.13
C ILE A 77 -5.11 6.15 4.18
N ASN A 78 -5.23 5.81 2.91
CA ASN A 78 -5.90 6.64 1.92
C ASN A 78 -7.44 6.58 2.03
N ASN A 79 -7.98 5.76 2.93
CA ASN A 79 -9.41 5.47 3.04
C ASN A 79 -10.01 4.97 1.70
N ASP A 80 -9.25 4.14 0.98
CA ASP A 80 -9.67 3.55 -0.30
C ASP A 80 -10.25 2.15 -0.08
N LEU A 81 -11.59 2.07 -0.04
CA LEU A 81 -12.33 0.83 0.20
C LEU A 81 -12.15 -0.19 -0.93
N GLU A 82 -12.05 0.26 -2.19
CA GLU A 82 -11.92 -0.64 -3.33
C GLU A 82 -10.56 -1.35 -3.30
N CYS A 83 -9.49 -0.57 -3.14
CA CYS A 83 -8.14 -1.12 -3.03
C CYS A 83 -7.99 -1.98 -1.77
N ALA A 84 -8.54 -1.54 -0.64
CA ALA A 84 -8.50 -2.30 0.61
C ALA A 84 -9.22 -3.65 0.46
N GLY A 85 -10.40 -3.69 -0.19
CA GLY A 85 -11.14 -4.92 -0.42
C GLY A 85 -10.40 -5.94 -1.29
N LEU A 86 -9.67 -5.47 -2.32
CA LEU A 86 -8.83 -6.34 -3.16
C LEU A 86 -7.67 -6.97 -2.38
N LEU A 87 -7.07 -6.20 -1.47
CA LEU A 87 -5.87 -6.59 -0.72
C LEU A 87 -6.17 -7.35 0.58
N ALA A 88 -7.35 -7.13 1.17
CA ALA A 88 -7.77 -7.69 2.46
C ALA A 88 -7.57 -9.21 2.57
N LYS A 89 -7.95 -9.94 1.51
CA LYS A 89 -7.89 -11.40 1.49
C LYS A 89 -6.47 -11.97 1.57
N ARG A 90 -5.48 -11.21 1.12
CA ARG A 90 -4.07 -11.62 1.11
C ARG A 90 -3.35 -11.05 2.32
N GLU A 91 -3.44 -9.74 2.52
CA GLU A 91 -2.60 -9.03 3.48
C GLU A 91 -3.25 -8.75 4.84
N GLY A 92 -4.52 -9.13 5.05
CA GLY A 92 -5.28 -8.77 6.26
C GLY A 92 -4.65 -9.24 7.58
N HIS A 93 -3.87 -10.32 7.54
CA HIS A 93 -3.19 -10.90 8.70
C HIS A 93 -1.80 -10.31 8.97
N MET A 94 -1.29 -9.48 8.06
CA MET A 94 0.06 -8.93 8.13
C MET A 94 0.15 -7.79 9.16
N LYS A 95 1.36 -7.60 9.67
CA LYS A 95 1.64 -6.68 10.79
C LYS A 95 2.89 -5.86 10.53
N THR A 96 2.88 -4.61 10.98
CA THR A 96 4.08 -3.76 10.93
C THR A 96 5.21 -4.34 11.79
N THR A 97 6.46 -4.12 11.39
CA THR A 97 7.62 -4.58 12.15
C THR A 97 8.19 -3.46 13.01
N CYS A 98 8.02 -2.21 12.61
CA CYS A 98 8.48 -1.05 13.36
C CYS A 98 7.34 -0.11 13.78
N LYS A 99 7.69 0.83 14.66
CA LYS A 99 6.80 1.93 15.01
C LYS A 99 6.70 2.88 13.82
N TRP A 100 5.48 3.24 13.45
CA TRP A 100 5.22 4.14 12.34
C TRP A 100 4.14 5.15 12.73
N ASN A 101 4.37 6.45 12.53
CA ASN A 101 3.36 7.52 12.73
C ASN A 101 2.44 7.36 13.98
N GLY A 102 3.03 6.97 15.13
CA GLY A 102 2.31 6.73 16.38
C GLY A 102 1.68 5.34 16.55
N TYR A 103 1.69 4.50 15.52
CA TYR A 103 1.31 3.08 15.57
C TYR A 103 2.46 2.25 16.12
N PRO A 104 2.22 1.39 17.13
CA PRO A 104 3.23 0.47 17.64
C PRO A 104 3.59 -0.58 16.57
N PRO A 105 4.78 -1.20 16.67
CA PRO A 105 5.06 -2.42 15.91
C PRO A 105 4.00 -3.49 16.22
N GLY A 106 3.70 -4.34 15.23
CA GLY A 106 2.65 -5.35 15.34
C GLY A 106 1.26 -4.86 14.93
N SER A 107 1.12 -3.62 14.46
CA SER A 107 -0.17 -3.07 14.02
C SER A 107 -0.64 -3.73 12.72
N THR A 108 -1.89 -4.15 12.65
CA THR A 108 -2.55 -4.65 11.43
C THR A 108 -3.23 -3.52 10.67
N ALA A 109 -3.59 -3.77 9.41
CA ALA A 109 -4.42 -2.84 8.63
C ALA A 109 -5.75 -2.50 9.33
N LEU A 110 -6.38 -3.46 10.00
CA LEU A 110 -7.59 -3.24 10.79
C LEU A 110 -7.33 -2.25 11.93
N SER A 111 -6.26 -2.44 12.72
CA SER A 111 -5.92 -1.52 13.82
C SER A 111 -5.65 -0.09 13.35
N ILE A 112 -5.13 0.06 12.13
CA ILE A 112 -4.90 1.37 11.49
C ILE A 112 -6.24 2.00 11.10
N ALA A 113 -7.15 1.22 10.49
CA ALA A 113 -8.49 1.66 10.11
C ALA A 113 -9.28 2.15 11.33
N GLU A 114 -9.27 1.37 12.42
CA GLU A 114 -9.95 1.70 13.69
C GLU A 114 -9.42 3.00 14.29
N ARG A 115 -8.09 3.17 14.38
CA ARG A 115 -7.50 4.38 14.96
C ARG A 115 -7.79 5.63 14.14
N ARG A 116 -7.91 5.50 12.82
CA ARG A 116 -8.25 6.61 11.93
C ARG A 116 -9.76 6.87 11.84
N GLY A 117 -10.60 5.99 12.38
CA GLY A 117 -12.06 6.10 12.29
C GLY A 117 -12.63 5.71 10.93
N HIS A 118 -11.90 4.95 10.11
CA HIS A 118 -12.35 4.46 8.80
C HIS A 118 -13.30 3.27 8.98
N ARG A 119 -14.52 3.54 9.49
CA ARG A 119 -15.52 2.51 9.83
C ARG A 119 -15.83 1.55 8.70
N GLU A 120 -16.09 2.05 7.50
CA GLU A 120 -16.47 1.21 6.35
C GLU A 120 -15.35 0.21 5.98
N ILE A 121 -14.10 0.66 6.04
CA ILE A 121 -12.94 -0.20 5.77
C ILE A 121 -12.71 -1.16 6.93
N ALA A 122 -12.84 -0.71 8.18
CA ALA A 122 -12.73 -1.58 9.34
C ALA A 122 -13.78 -2.70 9.28
N ASP A 123 -15.02 -2.37 8.94
CA ASP A 123 -16.11 -3.34 8.74
C ASP A 123 -15.84 -4.29 7.57
N ALA A 124 -15.17 -3.83 6.51
CA ALA A 124 -14.75 -4.67 5.40
C ALA A 124 -13.60 -5.62 5.76
N LEU A 125 -12.70 -5.20 6.67
CA LEU A 125 -11.54 -5.98 7.13
C LEU A 125 -11.85 -6.92 8.31
N SER A 126 -12.96 -6.68 9.02
CA SER A 126 -13.42 -7.49 10.16
C SER A 126 -14.17 -8.77 9.73
N LYS A 127 -14.48 -8.90 8.44
CA LYS A 127 -15.22 -10.05 7.86
C LYS A 127 -14.28 -11.12 7.33
#